data_AF-A0A2E8MJB5-F1
#
_entry.id   AF-A0A2E8MJB5-F1
#
_cell.length_a   1.000
_cell.length_b   1.000
_cell.length_c   1.000
_cell.angle_alpha   90.00
_cell.angle_beta   90.00
_cell.angle_gamma   90.00
#
_symmetry.space_group_name_H-M   'P 1'
#
loop_
_entity.id
_entity.type
_entity.pdbx_description
1 polymer ?
#
loop_
_entity_poly.entity_id
_entity_poly.type
_entity_poly.pdbx_seq_one_letter_code
_entity_poly.pdbx_strand_id
1 'polypeptide(L)'
;MLERIKGLPLAAGLLLAGGLALVGWLGWNEFKPPAPPYQYVLVAEGSVADFPALKLSPEQYPDLLIKKYELRLEASDEPLVALHVAESEGSSPVLLDWHSDLNEPFINVSADFQETTTLAEAIRKHSVTDSLLLAWWDVSSRLDVLTDRNYPFSEHLSQPLILPAEWNPLRPVIRALETSFWGVNESQTKARAFEKFTQALLADESTGAALLRQITGAREDAFLILDLRDAYKLGSMYPERFAIGFRDFPKSNDIHGIAGRIKEWLNEEGYESYAIQPINKKTVRVYFLADQKSQNTLLAKLLPFTTSDPIQAGVLDLVYQKKHYWVYKLEPKLSTENSKISAQPLVNG
;
A
#
# COMPACT_ATOMS: atom_id res chain seq x y z
N MET A 1 -65.10 -20.31 50.65
CA MET A 1 -63.95 -20.65 49.77
C MET A 1 -64.27 -20.17 48.37
N LEU A 2 -63.29 -19.63 47.63
CA LEU A 2 -63.35 -19.11 46.25
C LEU A 2 -63.68 -17.61 46.05
N GLU A 3 -62.73 -16.74 46.41
CA GLU A 3 -62.49 -15.47 45.70
C GLU A 3 -60.98 -15.16 45.65
N ARG A 4 -60.19 -16.08 45.06
CA ARG A 4 -58.74 -15.86 44.98
C ARG A 4 -58.06 -16.43 43.75
N ILE A 5 -58.69 -16.39 42.56
CA ILE A 5 -58.01 -16.81 41.32
C ILE A 5 -58.53 -16.01 40.11
N LYS A 6 -58.36 -14.68 40.10
CA LYS A 6 -58.59 -13.86 38.88
C LYS A 6 -57.41 -12.98 38.45
N GLY A 7 -56.33 -12.91 39.24
CA GLY A 7 -55.12 -12.14 38.90
C GLY A 7 -53.92 -12.96 38.41
N LEU A 8 -53.95 -14.28 38.57
CA LEU A 8 -52.81 -15.17 38.25
C LEU A 8 -52.37 -15.17 36.76
N PRO A 9 -53.28 -15.17 35.76
CA PRO A 9 -52.86 -15.21 34.36
C PRO A 9 -52.27 -13.88 33.89
N LEU A 10 -52.69 -12.76 34.49
CA LEU A 10 -52.21 -11.42 34.17
C LEU A 10 -50.80 -11.16 34.76
N ALA A 11 -50.55 -11.66 35.97
CA ALA A 11 -49.21 -11.64 36.58
C ALA A 11 -48.21 -12.54 35.84
N ALA A 12 -48.64 -13.71 35.39
CA ALA A 12 -47.80 -14.61 34.59
C ALA A 12 -47.46 -14.03 33.20
N GLY A 13 -48.43 -13.36 32.55
CA GLY A 13 -48.21 -12.68 31.27
C GLY A 13 -47.22 -11.51 31.37
N LEU A 14 -47.31 -10.71 32.44
CA LEU A 14 -46.36 -9.61 32.69
C LEU A 14 -44.94 -10.10 32.99
N LEU A 15 -44.80 -11.22 33.71
CA LEU A 15 -43.50 -11.84 33.97
C LEU A 15 -42.85 -12.42 32.71
N LEU A 16 -43.63 -13.05 31.83
CA LEU A 16 -43.14 -13.55 30.53
C LEU A 16 -42.74 -12.41 29.59
N ALA A 17 -43.56 -11.36 29.50
CA ALA A 17 -43.24 -10.18 28.71
C ALA A 17 -42.00 -9.44 29.24
N GLY A 18 -41.88 -9.29 30.56
CA GLY A 18 -40.70 -8.70 31.21
C GLY A 18 -39.45 -9.54 31.03
N GLY A 19 -39.56 -10.87 31.11
CA GLY A 19 -38.46 -11.80 30.85
C GLY A 19 -37.97 -11.73 29.40
N LEU A 20 -38.87 -11.72 28.42
CA LEU A 20 -38.52 -11.57 27.01
C LEU A 20 -37.93 -10.20 26.69
N ALA A 21 -38.43 -9.12 27.32
CA ALA A 21 -37.86 -7.80 27.19
C ALA A 21 -36.44 -7.71 27.79
N LEU A 22 -36.19 -8.37 28.93
CA LEU A 22 -34.86 -8.46 29.53
C LEU A 22 -33.90 -9.30 28.70
N VAL A 23 -34.34 -10.42 28.11
CA VAL A 23 -33.52 -11.22 27.18
C VAL A 23 -33.25 -10.44 25.90
N GLY A 24 -34.24 -9.71 25.38
CA GLY A 24 -34.06 -8.81 24.23
C GLY A 24 -33.07 -7.68 24.52
N TRP A 25 -33.12 -7.10 25.72
CA TRP A 25 -32.18 -6.05 26.14
C TRP A 25 -30.77 -6.59 26.42
N LEU A 26 -30.64 -7.74 27.11
CA LEU A 26 -29.34 -8.39 27.34
C LEU A 26 -28.71 -8.84 26.01
N GLY A 27 -29.52 -9.38 25.09
CA GLY A 27 -29.08 -9.68 23.73
C GLY A 27 -28.67 -8.41 22.95
N TRP A 28 -29.38 -7.30 23.12
CA TRP A 28 -29.08 -6.05 22.39
C TRP A 28 -27.67 -5.51 22.65
N ASN A 29 -27.12 -5.69 23.85
CA ASN A 29 -25.75 -5.26 24.15
C ASN A 29 -24.69 -6.19 23.53
N GLU A 30 -25.02 -7.47 23.33
CA GLU A 30 -24.22 -8.45 22.57
C GLU A 30 -24.31 -8.23 21.04
N PHE A 31 -25.37 -7.56 20.56
CA PHE A 31 -25.56 -7.23 19.14
C PHE A 31 -24.99 -5.86 18.73
N LYS A 32 -24.38 -5.10 19.64
CA LYS A 32 -23.66 -3.89 19.25
C LYS A 32 -22.41 -4.31 18.49
N PRO A 33 -22.19 -3.81 17.25
CA PRO A 33 -20.92 -4.04 16.58
C PRO A 33 -19.79 -3.54 17.49
N PRO A 34 -18.71 -4.31 17.64
CA PRO A 34 -17.59 -3.88 18.48
C PRO A 34 -17.08 -2.54 17.97
N ALA A 35 -16.69 -1.65 18.89
CA ALA A 35 -16.08 -0.38 18.53
C ALA A 35 -14.75 -0.63 17.78
N PRO A 36 -14.36 0.23 16.84
CA PRO A 36 -13.04 0.14 16.24
C PRO A 36 -11.97 0.31 17.34
N PRO A 37 -10.83 -0.40 17.24
CA PRO A 37 -9.80 -0.36 18.27
C PRO A 37 -9.05 0.99 18.36
N TYR A 38 -9.21 1.84 17.35
CA TYR A 38 -8.64 3.19 17.30
C TYR A 38 -9.60 4.17 16.62
N GLN A 39 -9.29 5.46 16.77
CA GLN A 39 -9.98 6.57 16.12
C GLN A 39 -8.99 7.56 15.51
N TYR A 40 -9.41 8.23 14.44
CA TYR A 40 -8.71 9.38 13.87
C TYR A 40 -9.09 10.64 14.62
N VAL A 41 -8.11 11.32 15.23
CA VAL A 41 -8.30 12.59 15.94
C VAL A 41 -7.62 13.69 15.16
N LEU A 42 -8.39 14.68 14.69
CA LEU A 42 -7.83 15.88 14.06
C LEU A 42 -7.10 16.71 15.12
N VAL A 43 -5.82 16.98 14.92
CA VAL A 43 -5.00 17.73 15.89
C VAL A 43 -4.55 19.08 15.36
N ALA A 44 -4.44 19.24 14.04
CA ALA A 44 -4.14 20.52 13.41
C ALA A 44 -4.63 20.55 11.97
N GLU A 45 -4.91 21.74 11.46
CA GLU A 45 -5.28 22.00 10.07
C GLU A 45 -4.66 23.33 9.66
N GLY A 46 -4.21 23.43 8.42
CA GLY A 46 -3.58 24.63 7.91
C GLY A 46 -3.06 24.48 6.49
N SER A 47 -2.40 25.53 6.03
CA SER A 47 -1.72 25.58 4.74
C SER A 47 -0.38 24.82 4.78
N VAL A 48 0.27 24.69 3.63
CA VAL A 48 1.63 24.15 3.52
C VAL A 48 2.64 24.86 4.45
N ALA A 49 2.48 26.17 4.68
CA ALA A 49 3.38 26.94 5.53
C ALA A 49 3.32 26.52 7.01
N ASP A 50 2.18 25.97 7.46
CA ASP A 50 1.96 25.55 8.85
C ASP A 50 2.62 24.19 9.15
N PHE A 51 3.05 23.44 8.12
CA PHE A 51 3.65 22.11 8.24
C PHE A 51 5.06 22.03 7.59
N PRO A 52 6.06 22.78 8.10
CA PRO A 52 7.40 22.84 7.49
C PRO A 52 8.14 21.49 7.48
N ALA A 53 7.74 20.54 8.34
CA ALA A 53 8.30 19.19 8.37
C ALA A 53 8.07 18.42 7.05
N LEU A 54 7.01 18.75 6.31
CA LEU A 54 6.70 18.15 5.01
C LEU A 54 7.59 18.69 3.88
N LYS A 55 8.33 19.78 4.11
CA LYS A 55 9.25 20.43 3.16
C LYS A 55 8.63 20.70 1.78
N LEU A 56 7.33 20.96 1.75
CA LEU A 56 6.64 21.43 0.56
C LEU A 56 6.82 22.96 0.47
N SER A 57 6.95 23.48 -0.74
CA SER A 57 7.01 24.93 -0.99
C SER A 57 5.59 25.51 -1.01
N PRO A 58 5.26 26.49 -0.16
CA PRO A 58 3.95 27.16 -0.21
C PRO A 58 3.69 27.82 -1.56
N GLU A 59 4.72 28.30 -2.25
CA GLU A 59 4.60 28.92 -3.57
C GLU A 59 4.21 27.90 -4.65
N GLN A 60 4.66 26.65 -4.49
CA GLN A 60 4.36 25.55 -5.41
C GLN A 60 2.99 24.92 -5.16
N TYR A 61 2.50 25.00 -3.92
CA TYR A 61 1.26 24.38 -3.48
C TYR A 61 0.39 25.38 -2.67
N PRO A 62 0.01 26.53 -3.26
CA PRO A 62 -0.64 27.61 -2.52
C PRO A 62 -2.03 27.23 -1.99
N ASP A 63 -2.74 26.36 -2.70
CA ASP A 63 -4.12 25.97 -2.39
C ASP A 63 -4.21 24.62 -1.64
N LEU A 64 -3.07 24.00 -1.31
CA LEU A 64 -3.04 22.70 -0.67
C LEU A 64 -3.35 22.83 0.83
N LEU A 65 -4.53 22.35 1.23
CA LEU A 65 -4.92 22.23 2.63
C LEU A 65 -4.35 20.95 3.23
N ILE A 66 -3.76 21.06 4.41
CA ILE A 66 -3.15 19.94 5.13
C ILE A 66 -3.84 19.78 6.48
N LYS A 67 -4.30 18.57 6.75
CA LYS A 67 -4.79 18.16 8.06
C LYS A 67 -3.83 17.16 8.69
N LYS A 68 -3.53 17.38 9.96
CA LYS A 68 -2.77 16.44 10.78
C LYS A 68 -3.74 15.66 11.67
N TYR A 69 -3.67 14.35 11.57
CA TYR A 69 -4.41 13.43 12.42
C TYR A 69 -3.47 12.63 13.31
N GLU A 70 -4.03 12.11 14.40
CA GLU A 70 -3.43 11.08 15.24
C GLU A 70 -4.37 9.87 15.29
N LEU A 71 -3.85 8.66 15.12
CA LEU A 71 -4.58 7.45 15.46
C LEU A 71 -4.36 7.18 16.94
N ARG A 72 -5.44 7.17 17.71
CA ARG A 72 -5.40 6.91 19.15
C ARG A 72 -6.19 5.65 19.47
N LEU A 73 -5.59 4.79 20.31
CA LEU A 73 -6.30 3.65 20.90
C LEU A 73 -7.23 4.15 21.99
N GLU A 74 -8.40 3.54 22.15
CA GLU A 74 -9.33 3.93 23.23
C GLU A 74 -8.72 3.75 24.63
N ALA A 75 -7.80 2.79 24.77
CA ALA A 75 -7.14 2.45 26.03
C ALA A 75 -5.82 3.20 26.31
N SER A 76 -5.38 4.11 25.42
CA SER A 76 -4.07 4.79 25.53
C SER A 76 -4.18 6.28 25.24
N ASP A 77 -3.50 7.10 26.05
CA ASP A 77 -3.38 8.54 25.80
C ASP A 77 -2.32 8.88 24.73
N GLU A 78 -1.35 7.99 24.50
CA GLU A 78 -0.32 8.17 23.48
C GLU A 78 -0.83 7.78 22.08
N PRO A 79 -0.54 8.60 21.04
CA PRO A 79 -0.93 8.28 19.68
C PRO A 79 -0.11 7.12 19.14
N LEU A 80 -0.79 6.19 18.46
CA LEU A 80 -0.18 5.06 17.78
C LEU A 80 0.57 5.50 16.50
N VAL A 81 -0.02 6.46 15.79
CA VAL A 81 0.45 6.99 14.52
C VAL A 81 0.10 8.48 14.45
N ALA A 82 0.99 9.28 13.88
CA ALA A 82 0.68 10.62 13.40
C ALA A 82 0.73 10.63 11.87
N LEU A 83 -0.23 11.30 11.23
CA LEU A 83 -0.30 11.38 9.77
C LEU A 83 -0.67 12.77 9.29
N HIS A 84 -0.20 13.11 8.10
CA HIS A 84 -0.59 14.30 7.37
C HIS A 84 -1.39 13.91 6.13
N VAL A 85 -2.50 14.60 5.92
CA VAL A 85 -3.45 14.34 4.85
C VAL A 85 -3.64 15.61 4.05
N ALA A 86 -3.51 15.50 2.73
CA ALA A 86 -3.91 16.53 1.78
C ALA A 86 -5.42 16.43 1.57
N GLU A 87 -6.09 17.57 1.59
CA GLU A 87 -7.50 17.69 1.27
C GLU A 87 -7.70 18.76 0.20
N SER A 88 -8.49 18.42 -0.81
CA SER A 88 -8.93 19.34 -1.86
C SER A 88 -10.44 19.31 -1.91
N GLU A 89 -11.07 20.44 -2.18
CA GLU A 89 -12.53 20.54 -2.22
C GLU A 89 -13.11 19.51 -3.22
N GLY A 90 -14.05 18.68 -2.75
CA GLY A 90 -14.72 17.67 -3.57
C GLY A 90 -13.90 16.41 -3.91
N SER A 91 -12.71 16.24 -3.32
CA SER A 91 -11.85 15.06 -3.53
C SER A 91 -11.69 14.22 -2.27
N SER A 92 -11.42 12.92 -2.41
CA SER A 92 -11.11 12.04 -1.28
C SER A 92 -9.79 12.47 -0.61
N PRO A 93 -9.65 12.36 0.72
CA PRO A 93 -8.43 12.71 1.41
C PRO A 93 -7.24 11.85 0.96
N VAL A 94 -6.06 12.46 0.79
CA VAL A 94 -4.85 11.79 0.34
C VAL A 94 -3.81 11.78 1.47
N LEU A 95 -3.41 10.59 1.91
CA LEU A 95 -2.31 10.43 2.87
C LEU A 95 -1.00 10.93 2.25
N LEU A 96 -0.40 11.97 2.83
CA LEU A 96 0.92 12.46 2.44
C LEU A 96 2.03 11.75 3.22
N ASP A 97 1.93 11.78 4.54
CA ASP A 97 2.97 11.31 5.45
C ASP A 97 2.38 10.45 6.56
N TRP A 98 3.08 9.37 6.92
CA TRP A 98 2.68 8.40 7.92
C TRP A 98 3.82 8.09 8.87
N HIS A 99 3.72 8.59 10.09
CA HIS A 99 4.71 8.41 11.13
C HIS A 99 4.20 7.44 12.20
N SER A 100 4.87 6.30 12.32
CA SER A 100 4.58 5.26 13.30
C SER A 100 5.87 4.89 14.03
N ASP A 101 5.80 4.81 15.35
CA ASP A 101 6.88 4.26 16.18
C ASP A 101 6.80 2.72 16.27
N LEU A 102 5.78 2.11 15.67
CA LEU A 102 5.67 0.66 15.58
C LEU A 102 6.72 0.09 14.63
N ASN A 103 7.37 -0.99 15.06
CA ASN A 103 8.26 -1.74 14.18
C ASN A 103 7.48 -2.49 13.10
N GLU A 104 6.26 -2.94 13.35
CA GLU A 104 5.46 -3.66 12.36
C GLU A 104 4.59 -2.71 11.52
N PRO A 105 4.44 -2.94 10.20
CA PRO A 105 3.49 -2.21 9.38
C PRO A 105 2.07 -2.37 9.92
N PHE A 106 1.37 -1.25 10.04
CA PHE A 106 0.03 -1.18 10.60
C PHE A 106 -0.80 -0.25 9.71
N ILE A 107 -1.87 -0.78 9.09
CA ILE A 107 -2.70 -0.17 8.04
C ILE A 107 -1.91 0.19 6.77
N ASN A 108 -0.80 0.89 6.93
CA ASN A 108 0.10 1.33 5.89
C ASN A 108 1.55 0.84 6.14
N VAL A 109 2.32 0.77 5.06
CA VAL A 109 3.76 0.55 5.09
C VAL A 109 4.43 1.91 4.97
N SER A 110 4.86 2.47 6.10
CA SER A 110 5.41 3.83 6.18
C SER A 110 6.48 4.09 5.12
N ALA A 111 6.38 5.25 4.48
CA ALA A 111 7.38 5.77 3.58
C ALA A 111 7.76 7.18 4.00
N ASP A 112 9.05 7.51 3.94
CA ASP A 112 9.50 8.89 4.11
C ASP A 112 8.92 9.72 2.97
N PHE A 113 8.00 10.62 3.30
CA PHE A 113 7.33 11.47 2.33
C PHE A 113 8.32 12.27 1.46
N GLN A 114 9.51 12.57 1.98
CA GLN A 114 10.57 13.27 1.24
C GLN A 114 11.10 12.47 0.04
N GLU A 115 10.98 11.15 0.07
CA GLU A 115 11.32 10.31 -1.08
C GLU A 115 10.32 10.51 -2.22
N THR A 116 9.03 10.62 -1.87
CA THR A 116 7.95 10.85 -2.84
C THR A 116 8.03 12.26 -3.44
N THR A 117 8.34 13.30 -2.64
CA THR A 117 8.54 14.66 -3.17
C THR A 117 9.74 14.73 -4.13
N THR A 118 10.84 14.05 -3.79
CA THR A 118 12.01 13.93 -4.68
C THR A 118 11.66 13.24 -6.00
N LEU A 119 10.85 12.18 -5.96
CA LEU A 119 10.36 11.50 -7.15
C LEU A 119 9.44 12.42 -7.98
N ALA A 120 8.53 13.15 -7.33
CA ALA A 120 7.63 14.12 -7.97
C ALA A 120 8.39 15.23 -8.73
N GLU A 121 9.51 15.72 -8.17
CA GLU A 121 10.40 16.66 -8.88
C GLU A 121 11.04 16.05 -10.12
N ALA A 122 11.53 14.81 -10.01
CA ALA A 122 12.13 14.11 -11.15
C ALA A 122 11.10 13.85 -12.26
N ILE A 123 9.88 13.44 -11.90
CA ILE A 123 8.76 13.26 -12.84
C ILE A 123 8.48 14.59 -13.55
N ARG A 124 8.30 15.69 -12.82
CA ARG A 124 8.03 17.01 -13.44
C ARG A 124 9.12 17.46 -14.41
N LYS A 125 10.38 17.14 -14.10
CA LYS A 125 11.53 17.51 -14.94
C LYS A 125 11.68 16.65 -16.19
N HIS A 126 11.28 15.38 -16.14
CA HIS A 126 11.68 14.39 -17.15
C HIS A 126 10.51 13.72 -17.90
N SER A 127 9.29 13.73 -17.35
CA SER A 127 8.13 13.15 -18.03
C SER A 127 7.34 14.22 -18.80
N VAL A 128 6.74 13.80 -19.92
CA VAL A 128 5.78 14.63 -20.65
C VAL A 128 4.48 14.75 -19.84
N THR A 129 3.74 15.85 -20.02
CA THR A 129 2.54 16.14 -19.22
C THR A 129 1.49 15.03 -19.27
N ASP A 130 1.35 14.34 -20.41
CA ASP A 130 0.39 13.25 -20.61
C ASP A 130 0.96 11.84 -20.39
N SER A 131 2.15 11.73 -19.78
CA SER A 131 2.72 10.43 -19.42
C SER A 131 1.76 9.67 -18.48
N LEU A 132 1.59 8.37 -18.75
CA LEU A 132 0.80 7.49 -17.90
C LEU A 132 1.74 6.79 -16.91
N LEU A 133 1.55 7.03 -15.62
CA LEU A 133 2.40 6.45 -14.58
C LEU A 133 1.61 5.43 -13.76
N LEU A 134 1.99 4.16 -13.88
CA LEU A 134 1.49 3.08 -13.05
C LEU A 134 2.32 3.01 -11.77
N ALA A 135 1.67 3.12 -10.62
CA ALA A 135 2.28 2.87 -9.32
C ALA A 135 1.28 2.16 -8.41
N TRP A 136 1.70 1.74 -7.22
CA TRP A 136 0.73 1.38 -6.18
C TRP A 136 -0.22 2.57 -5.91
N TRP A 137 -1.48 2.30 -5.54
CA TRP A 137 -2.50 3.36 -5.48
C TRP A 137 -2.12 4.48 -4.49
N ASP A 138 -1.49 4.17 -3.36
CA ASP A 138 -1.10 5.18 -2.36
C ASP A 138 0.04 6.08 -2.84
N VAL A 139 0.96 5.52 -3.64
CA VAL A 139 2.02 6.29 -4.31
C VAL A 139 1.41 7.13 -5.44
N SER A 140 0.47 6.55 -6.19
CA SER A 140 -0.27 7.23 -7.26
C SER A 140 -1.03 8.43 -6.72
N SER A 141 -1.82 8.28 -5.64
CA SER A 141 -2.57 9.38 -5.00
C SER A 141 -1.64 10.51 -4.55
N ARG A 142 -0.52 10.18 -3.90
CA ARG A 142 0.46 11.18 -3.45
C ARG A 142 1.09 11.92 -4.62
N LEU A 143 1.48 11.20 -5.67
CA LEU A 143 2.08 11.82 -6.85
C LEU A 143 1.07 12.64 -7.66
N ASP A 144 -0.21 12.26 -7.67
CA ASP A 144 -1.30 13.03 -8.29
C ASP A 144 -1.50 14.39 -7.60
N VAL A 145 -1.41 14.43 -6.26
CA VAL A 145 -1.40 15.70 -5.50
C VAL A 145 -0.14 16.53 -5.80
N LEU A 146 1.01 15.86 -5.95
CA LEU A 146 2.30 16.55 -6.08
C LEU A 146 2.65 16.94 -7.52
N THR A 147 2.00 16.36 -8.52
CA THR A 147 2.33 16.53 -9.94
C THR A 147 1.09 16.54 -10.82
N ASP A 148 1.11 17.37 -11.86
CA ASP A 148 0.05 17.38 -12.88
C ASP A 148 0.34 16.28 -13.93
N ARG A 149 0.19 15.01 -13.56
CA ARG A 149 0.39 13.84 -14.45
C ARG A 149 -0.76 12.86 -14.34
N ASN A 150 -0.82 11.89 -15.25
CA ASN A 150 -1.91 10.93 -15.30
C ASN A 150 -1.59 9.67 -14.48
N TYR A 151 -2.31 9.49 -13.36
CA TYR A 151 -2.25 8.31 -12.51
C TYR A 151 -3.59 7.57 -12.53
N PRO A 152 -3.68 6.36 -13.11
CA PRO A 152 -4.96 5.65 -13.23
C PRO A 152 -5.50 5.16 -11.88
N PHE A 153 -4.64 5.10 -10.85
CA PHE A 153 -4.91 4.55 -9.53
C PHE A 153 -4.76 5.60 -8.41
N SER A 154 -5.14 6.87 -8.62
CA SER A 154 -5.01 7.92 -7.61
C SER A 154 -6.12 7.96 -6.55
N GLU A 155 -7.13 7.09 -6.64
CA GLU A 155 -8.18 6.95 -5.62
C GLU A 155 -7.73 6.05 -4.46
N HIS A 156 -8.15 6.38 -3.23
CA HIS A 156 -7.86 5.54 -2.05
C HIS A 156 -8.61 4.21 -2.15
N LEU A 157 -7.89 3.08 -2.11
CA LEU A 157 -8.49 1.75 -2.25
C LEU A 157 -8.62 0.97 -0.93
N SER A 158 -8.09 1.49 0.19
CA SER A 158 -8.11 0.83 1.51
C SER A 158 -7.62 -0.63 1.49
N GLN A 159 -6.63 -0.92 0.65
CA GLN A 159 -6.05 -2.27 0.51
C GLN A 159 -4.53 -2.25 0.22
N PRO A 160 -3.74 -3.19 0.74
CA PRO A 160 -4.11 -4.18 1.75
C PRO A 160 -4.49 -3.51 3.07
N LEU A 161 -5.41 -4.13 3.79
CA LEU A 161 -5.66 -3.80 5.19
C LEU A 161 -4.73 -4.68 6.04
N ILE A 162 -3.57 -4.11 6.39
CA ILE A 162 -2.51 -4.77 7.17
C ILE A 162 -2.83 -4.58 8.66
N LEU A 163 -3.09 -5.67 9.37
CA LEU A 163 -3.53 -5.65 10.76
C LEU A 163 -2.70 -6.61 11.62
N PRO A 164 -2.44 -6.26 12.89
CA PRO A 164 -1.97 -7.22 13.88
C PRO A 164 -2.92 -8.42 13.98
N ALA A 165 -2.38 -9.59 14.34
CA ALA A 165 -3.14 -10.83 14.36
C ALA A 165 -4.37 -10.76 15.29
N GLU A 166 -4.22 -10.10 16.43
CA GLU A 166 -5.24 -9.86 17.44
C GLU A 166 -6.43 -9.03 16.94
N TRP A 167 -6.25 -8.22 15.89
CA TRP A 167 -7.30 -7.36 15.33
C TRP A 167 -7.99 -7.96 14.11
N ASN A 168 -7.57 -9.14 13.66
CA ASN A 168 -8.25 -9.84 12.56
C ASN A 168 -9.76 -10.08 12.81
N PRO A 169 -10.23 -10.42 14.03
CA PRO A 169 -11.67 -10.51 14.30
C PRO A 169 -12.43 -9.19 14.10
N LEU A 170 -11.75 -8.04 14.25
CA LEU A 170 -12.31 -6.70 14.09
C LEU A 170 -12.18 -6.16 12.65
N ARG A 171 -11.62 -6.95 11.73
CA ARG A 171 -11.35 -6.54 10.33
C ARG A 171 -12.57 -5.90 9.63
N PRO A 172 -13.82 -6.38 9.77
CA PRO A 172 -14.97 -5.72 9.13
C PRO A 172 -15.24 -4.31 9.67
N VAL A 173 -15.13 -4.12 10.98
CA VAL A 173 -15.34 -2.81 11.63
C VAL A 173 -14.22 -1.85 11.26
N ILE A 174 -12.97 -2.33 11.31
CA ILE A 174 -11.80 -1.54 10.90
C ILE A 174 -11.93 -1.14 9.43
N ARG A 175 -12.32 -2.05 8.55
CA ARG A 175 -12.55 -1.73 7.13
C ARG A 175 -13.62 -0.65 6.96
N ALA A 176 -14.73 -0.73 7.70
CA ALA A 176 -15.77 0.30 7.64
C ALA A 176 -15.25 1.67 8.10
N LEU A 177 -14.44 1.71 9.17
CA LEU A 177 -13.77 2.92 9.63
C LEU A 177 -12.85 3.49 8.55
N GLU A 178 -11.95 2.68 7.99
CA GLU A 178 -11.01 3.12 6.95
C GLU A 178 -11.74 3.60 5.69
N THR A 179 -12.74 2.87 5.21
CA THR A 179 -13.57 3.27 4.06
C THR A 179 -14.24 4.62 4.32
N SER A 180 -14.81 4.83 5.52
CA SER A 180 -15.49 6.07 5.88
C SER A 180 -14.52 7.24 6.01
N PHE A 181 -13.38 7.05 6.68
CA PHE A 181 -12.41 8.12 6.91
C PHE A 181 -11.78 8.59 5.60
N TRP A 182 -11.36 7.65 4.74
CA TRP A 182 -10.71 7.95 3.46
C TRP A 182 -11.69 8.29 2.34
N GLY A 183 -13.01 8.32 2.62
CA GLY A 183 -14.02 8.60 1.60
C GLY A 183 -13.89 7.69 0.39
N VAL A 184 -13.66 6.39 0.61
CA VAL A 184 -13.41 5.43 -0.47
C VAL A 184 -14.66 5.28 -1.31
N ASN A 185 -14.52 5.55 -2.60
CA ASN A 185 -15.56 5.25 -3.58
C ASN A 185 -15.50 3.77 -3.93
N GLU A 186 -16.58 3.02 -3.69
CA GLU A 186 -16.68 1.59 -4.03
C GLU A 186 -16.84 1.33 -5.55
N SER A 187 -16.21 2.16 -6.38
CA SER A 187 -16.18 2.00 -7.83
C SER A 187 -15.53 0.67 -8.20
N GLN A 188 -16.36 -0.31 -8.56
CA GLN A 188 -15.89 -1.64 -8.96
C GLN A 188 -14.95 -1.58 -10.17
N THR A 189 -15.08 -0.58 -11.04
CA THR A 189 -14.23 -0.42 -12.23
C THR A 189 -12.78 -0.13 -11.85
N LYS A 190 -12.54 0.81 -10.92
CA LYS A 190 -11.20 1.20 -10.49
C LYS A 190 -10.54 0.10 -9.65
N ALA A 191 -11.29 -0.50 -8.74
CA ALA A 191 -10.83 -1.66 -7.97
C ALA A 191 -10.40 -2.82 -8.88
N ARG A 192 -11.20 -3.16 -9.90
CA ARG A 192 -10.85 -4.19 -10.90
C ARG A 192 -9.65 -3.81 -11.77
N ALA A 193 -9.49 -2.53 -12.11
CA ALA A 193 -8.33 -2.07 -12.86
C ALA A 193 -7.04 -2.21 -12.04
N PHE A 194 -7.09 -1.84 -10.76
CA PHE A 194 -5.98 -2.05 -9.83
C PHE A 194 -5.70 -3.54 -9.59
N GLU A 195 -6.75 -4.37 -9.50
CA GLU A 195 -6.59 -5.82 -9.44
C GLU A 195 -5.80 -6.34 -10.65
N LYS A 196 -6.17 -5.96 -11.89
CA LYS A 196 -5.39 -6.34 -13.10
C LYS A 196 -3.93 -5.92 -13.01
N PHE A 197 -3.64 -4.74 -12.47
CA PHE A 197 -2.28 -4.29 -12.21
C PHE A 197 -1.53 -5.21 -11.24
N THR A 198 -2.13 -5.55 -10.10
CA THR A 198 -1.51 -6.49 -9.14
C THR A 198 -1.34 -7.90 -9.74
N GLN A 199 -2.28 -8.36 -10.57
CA GLN A 199 -2.16 -9.63 -11.29
C GLN A 199 -0.99 -9.62 -12.28
N ALA A 200 -0.73 -8.49 -12.95
CA ALA A 200 0.43 -8.34 -13.82
C ALA A 200 1.74 -8.45 -13.03
N LEU A 201 1.81 -7.83 -11.85
CA LEU A 201 2.97 -7.90 -10.96
C LEU A 201 3.23 -9.31 -10.40
N LEU A 202 2.17 -10.11 -10.20
CA LEU A 202 2.24 -11.51 -9.74
C LEU A 202 2.53 -12.54 -10.83
N ALA A 203 2.43 -12.17 -12.11
CA ALA A 203 2.71 -13.07 -13.22
C ALA A 203 4.23 -13.24 -13.40
N ASP A 204 4.65 -14.19 -14.23
CA ASP A 204 6.05 -14.24 -14.68
C ASP A 204 6.42 -12.98 -15.49
N GLU A 205 7.71 -12.76 -15.69
CA GLU A 205 8.26 -11.56 -16.32
C GLU A 205 7.61 -11.23 -17.67
N SER A 206 7.48 -12.22 -18.55
CA SER A 206 6.94 -12.04 -19.91
C SER A 206 5.44 -11.77 -19.90
N THR A 207 4.68 -12.56 -19.14
CA THR A 207 3.23 -12.43 -19.01
C THR A 207 2.87 -11.13 -18.32
N GLY A 208 3.58 -10.78 -17.24
CA GLY A 208 3.37 -9.57 -16.47
C GLY A 208 3.61 -8.32 -17.31
N ALA A 209 4.71 -8.26 -18.07
CA ALA A 209 4.99 -7.15 -18.98
C ALA A 209 3.88 -7.00 -20.03
N ALA A 210 3.38 -8.10 -20.59
CA ALA A 210 2.27 -8.09 -21.54
C ALA A 210 0.94 -7.63 -20.91
N LEU A 211 0.67 -7.99 -19.65
CA LEU A 211 -0.51 -7.50 -18.92
C LEU A 211 -0.41 -6.01 -18.59
N LEU A 212 0.77 -5.53 -18.18
CA LEU A 212 1.00 -4.09 -18.00
C LEU A 212 0.78 -3.32 -19.31
N ARG A 213 1.22 -3.87 -20.46
CA ARG A 213 0.91 -3.29 -21.78
C ARG A 213 -0.58 -3.14 -22.02
N GLN A 214 -1.37 -4.15 -21.66
CA GLN A 214 -2.82 -4.10 -21.87
C GLN A 214 -3.47 -3.00 -21.04
N ILE A 215 -2.93 -2.71 -19.86
CA ILE A 215 -3.40 -1.61 -19.00
C ILE A 215 -3.04 -0.26 -19.62
N THR A 216 -1.84 -0.11 -20.16
CA THR A 216 -1.37 1.18 -20.72
C THR A 216 -1.83 1.45 -22.15
N GLY A 217 -2.26 0.42 -22.87
CA GLY A 217 -2.59 0.49 -24.28
C GLY A 217 -1.37 0.80 -25.16
N ALA A 218 -1.59 1.51 -26.27
CA ALA A 218 -0.56 1.87 -27.24
C ALA A 218 0.24 3.14 -26.87
N ARG A 219 0.21 3.58 -25.61
CA ARG A 219 0.95 4.78 -25.18
C ARG A 219 2.45 4.51 -25.16
N GLU A 220 3.21 5.42 -25.75
CA GLU A 220 4.68 5.37 -25.78
C GLU A 220 5.30 5.88 -24.47
N ASP A 221 4.67 6.88 -23.83
CA ASP A 221 5.12 7.47 -22.58
C ASP A 221 4.40 6.86 -21.37
N ALA A 222 4.56 5.55 -21.22
CA ALA A 222 4.09 4.81 -20.06
C ALA A 222 5.25 4.44 -19.14
N PHE A 223 5.03 4.56 -17.83
CA PHE A 223 6.04 4.25 -16.82
C PHE A 223 5.43 3.40 -15.70
N LEU A 224 6.26 2.55 -15.12
CA LEU A 224 5.96 1.76 -13.94
C LEU A 224 6.87 2.22 -12.81
N ILE A 225 6.29 2.62 -11.68
CA ILE A 225 6.99 3.03 -10.47
C ILE A 225 6.78 1.93 -9.43
N LEU A 226 7.87 1.39 -8.90
CA LEU A 226 7.87 0.34 -7.90
C LEU A 226 8.74 0.71 -6.70
N ASP A 227 8.37 0.17 -5.55
CA ASP A 227 9.14 0.18 -4.32
C ASP A 227 9.13 -1.21 -3.65
N LEU A 228 10.14 -1.52 -2.84
CA LEU A 228 10.16 -2.75 -2.04
C LEU A 228 8.95 -2.88 -1.10
N ARG A 229 8.40 -1.74 -0.62
CA ARG A 229 7.17 -1.69 0.16
C ARG A 229 5.97 -2.22 -0.63
N ASP A 230 5.96 -2.06 -1.95
CA ASP A 230 4.88 -2.59 -2.80
C ASP A 230 4.94 -4.12 -2.89
N ALA A 231 6.12 -4.73 -2.80
CA ALA A 231 6.27 -6.17 -2.68
C ALA A 231 5.61 -6.70 -1.40
N TYR A 232 5.84 -6.03 -0.28
CA TYR A 232 5.18 -6.41 0.98
C TYR A 232 3.67 -6.20 0.93
N LYS A 233 3.19 -5.09 0.33
CA LYS A 233 1.76 -4.86 0.13
C LYS A 233 1.13 -5.95 -0.76
N LEU A 234 1.80 -6.33 -1.84
CA LEU A 234 1.33 -7.38 -2.76
C LEU A 234 1.26 -8.74 -2.08
N GLY A 235 2.28 -9.12 -1.32
CA GLY A 235 2.26 -10.37 -0.54
C GLY A 235 1.22 -10.38 0.57
N SER A 236 0.95 -9.22 1.18
CA SER A 236 -0.15 -9.08 2.16
C SER A 236 -1.53 -9.27 1.53
N MET A 237 -1.71 -8.93 0.24
CA MET A 237 -2.96 -9.18 -0.50
C MET A 237 -3.07 -10.62 -1.02
N TYR A 238 -1.94 -11.23 -1.40
CA TYR A 238 -1.90 -12.52 -2.08
C TYR A 238 -0.82 -13.47 -1.48
N PRO A 239 -0.92 -13.84 -0.19
CA PRO A 239 0.13 -14.58 0.50
C PRO A 239 0.45 -15.94 -0.15
N GLU A 240 -0.56 -16.61 -0.72
CA GLU A 240 -0.41 -17.91 -1.43
C GLU A 240 0.31 -17.82 -2.79
N ARG A 241 0.51 -16.60 -3.30
CA ARG A 241 1.11 -16.35 -4.61
C ARG A 241 2.44 -15.61 -4.54
N PHE A 242 2.64 -14.86 -3.46
CA PHE A 242 3.84 -14.08 -3.23
C PHE A 242 4.18 -14.11 -1.74
N ALA A 243 4.91 -15.15 -1.36
CA ALA A 243 5.33 -15.41 0.00
C ALA A 243 6.54 -14.53 0.33
N ILE A 244 6.26 -13.33 0.82
CA ILE A 244 7.25 -12.36 1.30
C ILE A 244 7.13 -12.18 2.81
N GLY A 245 8.27 -12.10 3.48
CA GLY A 245 8.37 -11.68 4.87
C GLY A 245 9.38 -10.56 5.03
N PHE A 246 9.51 -10.07 6.26
CA PHE A 246 10.61 -9.18 6.62
C PHE A 246 11.15 -9.48 8.00
N ARG A 247 12.40 -9.08 8.24
CA ARG A 247 12.99 -9.01 9.57
C ARG A 247 13.78 -7.72 9.74
N ASP A 248 13.62 -7.10 10.89
CA ASP A 248 14.33 -5.87 11.24
C ASP A 248 15.62 -6.16 11.98
N PHE A 249 16.65 -5.40 11.64
CA PHE A 249 17.97 -5.46 12.25
C PHE A 249 18.37 -4.06 12.73
N PRO A 250 18.91 -3.94 13.96
CA PRO A 250 19.39 -2.67 14.45
C PRO A 250 20.63 -2.25 13.65
N LYS A 251 20.57 -1.03 13.09
CA LYS A 251 21.67 -0.38 12.39
C LYS A 251 22.74 0.01 13.39
N SER A 252 23.80 -0.79 13.48
CA SER A 252 25.02 -0.46 14.23
C SER A 252 25.96 0.41 13.38
N ASN A 253 26.82 1.19 14.04
CA ASN A 253 27.93 1.89 13.37
C ASN A 253 28.92 0.92 12.69
N ASP A 254 28.93 -0.35 13.09
CA ASP A 254 29.64 -1.42 12.40
C ASP A 254 28.71 -2.07 11.34
N ILE A 255 28.84 -1.60 10.10
CA ILE A 255 28.09 -2.09 8.93
C ILE A 255 28.63 -3.47 8.47
N HIS A 256 29.87 -3.83 8.81
CA HIS A 256 30.42 -5.15 8.49
C HIS A 256 29.81 -6.24 9.38
N GLY A 257 29.52 -5.92 10.65
CA GLY A 257 28.84 -6.82 11.58
C GLY A 257 27.36 -7.07 11.28
N ILE A 258 26.63 -6.12 10.66
CA ILE A 258 25.21 -6.34 10.31
C ILE A 258 25.06 -7.29 9.11
N ALA A 259 25.91 -7.16 8.10
CA ALA A 259 25.86 -8.00 6.91
C ALA A 259 26.14 -9.47 7.26
N GLY A 260 27.07 -9.75 8.18
CA GLY A 260 27.33 -11.09 8.69
C GLY A 260 26.11 -11.71 9.37
N ARG A 261 25.48 -10.98 10.29
CA ARG A 261 24.26 -11.44 11.01
C ARG A 261 23.09 -11.69 10.07
N ILE A 262 22.90 -10.83 9.07
CA ILE A 262 21.84 -11.02 8.07
C ILE A 262 22.09 -12.30 7.28
N LYS A 263 23.33 -12.54 6.82
CA LYS A 263 23.69 -13.76 6.07
C LYS A 263 23.54 -15.03 6.90
N GLU A 264 23.98 -15.00 8.16
CA GLU A 264 23.83 -16.13 9.08
C GLU A 264 22.35 -16.49 9.24
N TRP A 265 21.50 -15.53 9.55
CA TRP A 265 20.06 -15.75 9.66
C TRP A 265 19.41 -16.26 8.37
N LEU A 266 19.74 -15.68 7.21
CA LEU A 266 19.21 -16.13 5.92
C LEU A 266 19.58 -17.58 5.63
N ASN A 267 20.81 -17.99 5.96
CA ASN A 267 21.27 -19.37 5.81
C ASN A 267 20.57 -20.32 6.78
N GLU A 268 20.34 -19.90 8.03
CA GLU A 268 19.62 -20.69 9.04
C GLU A 268 18.17 -20.97 8.63
N GLU A 269 17.48 -19.97 8.08
CA GLU A 269 16.09 -20.10 7.63
C GLU A 269 15.94 -20.65 6.20
N GLY A 270 17.04 -20.73 5.43
CA GLY A 270 17.03 -21.20 4.04
C GLY A 270 16.45 -20.20 3.04
N TYR A 271 16.55 -18.88 3.31
CA TYR A 271 16.08 -17.83 2.40
C TYR A 271 17.19 -17.37 1.45
N GLU A 272 17.05 -17.67 0.17
CA GLU A 272 18.05 -17.33 -0.87
C GLU A 272 17.84 -15.93 -1.48
N SER A 273 16.60 -15.45 -1.48
CA SER A 273 16.20 -14.20 -2.14
C SER A 273 15.81 -13.16 -1.11
N TYR A 274 16.57 -12.06 -1.03
CA TYR A 274 16.31 -10.99 -0.09
C TYR A 274 16.72 -9.62 -0.64
N ALA A 275 16.14 -8.57 -0.07
CA ALA A 275 16.45 -7.17 -0.36
C ALA A 275 16.56 -6.40 0.96
N ILE A 276 17.48 -5.43 1.01
CA ILE A 276 17.78 -4.67 2.22
C ILE A 276 17.33 -3.22 2.05
N GLN A 277 16.54 -2.71 2.99
CA GLN A 277 16.04 -1.33 3.00
C GLN A 277 16.23 -0.69 4.38
N PRO A 278 16.99 0.42 4.51
CA PRO A 278 16.96 1.25 5.71
C PRO A 278 15.57 1.86 5.89
N ILE A 279 14.91 1.60 7.02
CA ILE A 279 13.58 2.17 7.31
C ILE A 279 13.66 3.41 8.20
N ASN A 280 14.74 3.55 8.98
CA ASN A 280 15.06 4.76 9.73
C ASN A 280 16.57 4.83 10.04
N LYS A 281 17.00 5.81 10.84
CA LYS A 281 18.42 5.99 11.20
C LYS A 281 19.00 4.83 12.03
N LYS A 282 18.16 4.05 12.70
CA LYS A 282 18.52 3.02 13.68
C LYS A 282 18.14 1.61 13.24
N THR A 283 17.39 1.43 12.16
CA THR A 283 16.85 0.13 11.75
C THR A 283 16.98 -0.08 10.24
N VAL A 284 17.39 -1.29 9.89
CA VAL A 284 17.41 -1.82 8.52
C VAL A 284 16.45 -2.98 8.46
N ARG A 285 15.55 -2.98 7.48
CA ARG A 285 14.63 -4.06 7.18
C ARG A 285 15.21 -4.94 6.07
N VAL A 286 15.19 -6.25 6.29
CA VAL A 286 15.48 -7.26 5.27
C VAL A 286 14.16 -7.86 4.83
N TYR A 287 13.74 -7.62 3.60
CA TYR A 287 12.64 -8.33 2.95
C TYR A 287 13.18 -9.62 2.35
N PHE A 288 12.45 -10.73 2.47
CA PHE A 288 12.86 -12.03 1.93
C PHE A 288 11.69 -12.73 1.23
N LEU A 289 11.99 -13.48 0.17
CA LEU A 289 11.02 -14.33 -0.52
C LEU A 289 11.20 -15.77 -0.05
N ALA A 290 10.12 -16.38 0.43
CA ALA A 290 10.15 -17.69 1.07
C ALA A 290 10.19 -18.86 0.07
N ASP A 291 9.88 -18.63 -1.21
CA ASP A 291 9.83 -19.68 -2.21
C ASP A 291 10.26 -19.21 -3.61
N GLN A 292 10.60 -20.18 -4.47
CA GLN A 292 11.01 -19.93 -5.84
C GLN A 292 9.88 -19.37 -6.71
N LYS A 293 8.61 -19.70 -6.39
CA LYS A 293 7.43 -19.18 -7.11
C LYS A 293 7.36 -17.66 -7.01
N SER A 294 7.61 -17.11 -5.84
CA SER A 294 7.63 -15.68 -5.54
C SER A 294 8.80 -14.99 -6.25
N GLN A 295 9.98 -15.63 -6.27
CA GLN A 295 11.17 -15.13 -6.99
C GLN A 295 10.98 -15.03 -8.51
N ASN A 296 10.05 -15.80 -9.07
CA ASN A 296 9.75 -15.83 -10.50
C ASN A 296 8.67 -14.83 -10.92
N THR A 297 8.09 -14.07 -9.99
CA THR A 297 7.13 -13.01 -10.31
C THR A 297 7.82 -11.79 -10.94
N LEU A 298 7.11 -11.07 -11.80
CA LEU A 298 7.59 -9.84 -12.42
C LEU A 298 8.06 -8.84 -11.36
N LEU A 299 7.28 -8.65 -10.28
CA LEU A 299 7.65 -7.72 -9.22
C LEU A 299 9.00 -8.07 -8.58
N ALA A 300 9.27 -9.35 -8.33
CA ALA A 300 10.55 -9.79 -7.78
C ALA A 300 11.72 -9.53 -8.75
N LYS A 301 11.49 -9.69 -10.07
CA LYS A 301 12.51 -9.43 -11.10
C LYS A 301 12.83 -7.93 -11.27
N LEU A 302 11.86 -7.07 -11.02
CA LEU A 302 11.99 -5.60 -11.13
C LEU A 302 12.41 -4.91 -9.83
N LEU A 303 12.66 -5.65 -8.76
CA LEU A 303 13.12 -5.10 -7.49
C LEU A 303 14.48 -5.69 -7.12
N PRO A 304 15.27 -5.03 -6.25
CA PRO A 304 16.66 -5.41 -5.96
C PRO A 304 16.77 -6.58 -4.98
N PHE A 305 16.11 -7.69 -5.29
CA PHE A 305 16.35 -8.96 -4.62
C PHE A 305 17.67 -9.56 -5.10
N THR A 306 18.36 -10.32 -4.24
CA THR A 306 19.65 -10.96 -4.58
C THR A 306 19.59 -11.95 -5.75
N THR A 307 18.38 -12.41 -6.11
CA THR A 307 18.12 -13.37 -7.19
C THR A 307 17.59 -12.71 -8.47
N SER A 308 17.63 -11.38 -8.56
CA SER A 308 17.20 -10.60 -9.73
C SER A 308 18.28 -9.63 -10.19
N ASP A 309 18.19 -9.23 -11.47
CA ASP A 309 18.95 -8.11 -12.02
C ASP A 309 17.96 -7.06 -12.53
N PRO A 310 17.49 -6.15 -11.65
CA PRO A 310 16.49 -5.14 -12.00
C PRO A 310 16.99 -4.11 -13.02
N ILE A 311 18.30 -4.03 -13.29
CA ILE A 311 18.88 -3.14 -14.29
C ILE A 311 18.77 -3.76 -15.69
N GLN A 312 18.93 -5.08 -15.78
CA GLN A 312 18.85 -5.84 -17.03
C GLN A 312 17.55 -6.64 -17.15
N ALA A 313 16.45 -6.09 -16.65
CA ALA A 313 15.17 -6.79 -16.54
C ALA A 313 14.55 -7.20 -17.89
N GLY A 314 15.17 -6.93 -19.04
CA GLY A 314 14.91 -7.53 -20.36
C GLY A 314 13.57 -7.16 -21.04
N VAL A 315 12.51 -6.98 -20.26
CA VAL A 315 11.14 -6.68 -20.70
C VAL A 315 10.74 -5.22 -20.45
N LEU A 316 11.48 -4.50 -19.62
CA LEU A 316 11.25 -3.11 -19.23
C LEU A 316 12.58 -2.40 -19.01
N ASP A 317 12.66 -1.14 -19.41
CA ASP A 317 13.90 -0.36 -19.31
C ASP A 317 13.91 0.46 -18.02
N LEU A 318 14.88 0.23 -17.15
CA LEU A 318 15.08 1.08 -15.97
C LEU A 318 15.55 2.47 -16.40
N VAL A 319 14.70 3.49 -16.21
CA VAL A 319 15.00 4.88 -16.63
C VAL A 319 15.35 5.80 -15.47
N TYR A 320 14.98 5.43 -14.25
CA TYR A 320 15.31 6.20 -13.06
C TYR A 320 15.34 5.30 -11.82
N GLN A 321 16.38 5.48 -11.01
CA GLN A 321 16.50 4.85 -9.70
C GLN A 321 16.99 5.91 -8.72
N LYS A 322 16.23 6.12 -7.64
CA LYS A 322 16.67 6.96 -6.53
C LYS A 322 16.05 6.47 -5.24
N LYS A 323 16.91 6.31 -4.22
CA LYS A 323 16.51 5.75 -2.93
C LYS A 323 15.85 4.39 -3.12
N HIS A 324 14.55 4.28 -2.85
CA HIS A 324 13.80 3.03 -2.87
C HIS A 324 12.88 2.91 -4.08
N TYR A 325 12.73 3.98 -4.88
CA TYR A 325 11.92 3.97 -6.08
C TYR A 325 12.72 3.50 -7.30
N TRP A 326 12.11 2.56 -8.01
CA TRP A 326 12.54 2.03 -9.29
C TRP A 326 11.51 2.40 -10.34
N VAL A 327 11.94 3.15 -11.36
CA VAL A 327 11.05 3.63 -12.43
C VAL A 327 11.46 3.02 -13.74
N TYR A 328 10.55 2.24 -14.30
CA TYR A 328 10.71 1.52 -15.54
C TYR A 328 9.91 2.19 -16.64
N LYS A 329 10.52 2.38 -17.81
CA LYS A 329 9.79 2.71 -19.01
C LYS A 329 9.16 1.44 -19.56
N LEU A 330 7.88 1.60 -19.84
CA LEU A 330 7.09 0.62 -20.52
C LEU A 330 7.30 0.87 -22.04
N GLU A 331 8.21 0.12 -22.68
CA GLU A 331 8.41 0.11 -24.16
C GLU A 331 7.14 -0.19 -24.99
N PRO A 332 6.84 0.58 -26.06
CA PRO A 332 5.68 0.33 -26.90
C PRO A 332 5.72 -1.09 -27.48
N LYS A 333 4.54 -1.67 -27.70
CA LYS A 333 4.41 -3.04 -28.21
C LYS A 333 5.23 -3.16 -29.51
N LEU A 334 6.38 -3.84 -29.46
CA LEU A 334 7.11 -4.22 -30.66
C LEU A 334 6.14 -5.01 -31.53
N SER A 335 5.81 -4.47 -32.70
CA SER A 335 5.18 -5.25 -33.76
C SER A 335 6.03 -6.48 -33.98
N THR A 336 5.45 -7.65 -33.71
CA THR A 336 5.98 -8.96 -34.08
C THR A 336 6.09 -9.03 -35.60
N GLU A 337 7.10 -8.39 -36.19
CA GLU A 337 7.43 -8.54 -37.61
C GLU A 337 8.88 -8.25 -38.01
N ASN A 338 9.74 -7.67 -37.15
CA ASN A 338 11.14 -7.39 -37.54
C ASN A 338 12.18 -8.46 -37.16
N SER A 339 11.77 -9.67 -36.78
CA SER A 339 12.68 -10.82 -36.58
C SER A 339 12.92 -11.67 -37.83
N LYS A 340 12.64 -11.16 -39.04
CA LYS A 340 13.12 -11.73 -40.30
C LYS A 340 13.44 -10.61 -41.27
N ILE A 341 14.71 -10.21 -41.34
CA ILE A 341 15.49 -9.93 -42.56
C ILE A 341 16.83 -9.36 -42.07
N SER A 342 17.76 -10.25 -41.74
CA SER A 342 19.17 -10.00 -42.03
C SER A 342 19.88 -11.35 -42.07
N ALA A 343 19.99 -11.92 -43.27
CA ALA A 343 21.10 -12.78 -43.71
C ALA A 343 20.73 -13.46 -45.04
N GLN A 344 21.04 -12.80 -46.16
CA GLN A 344 21.63 -13.49 -47.30
C GLN A 344 22.70 -12.58 -47.92
N PRO A 345 23.98 -13.00 -47.94
CA PRO A 345 25.01 -12.33 -48.72
C PRO A 345 24.85 -12.77 -50.19
N LEU A 346 24.67 -11.80 -51.09
CA LEU A 346 24.82 -12.05 -52.53
C LEU A 346 26.31 -12.11 -52.85
N VAL A 347 26.79 -13.34 -53.04
CA VAL A 347 28.07 -13.65 -53.69
C VAL A 347 27.80 -13.81 -55.19
N ASN A 348 28.50 -12.99 -55.98
CA ASN A 348 28.99 -13.13 -57.35
C ASN A 348 28.05 -13.58 -58.49
N GLY A 349 27.99 -12.69 -59.51
CA GLY A 349 27.73 -12.96 -60.91
C GLY A 349 28.29 -11.81 -61.73
#